data_AF-A0A936ZNQ3-F1
#
_entry.id   AF-A0A936ZNQ3-F1
#
_cell.length_a   1.000
_cell.length_b   1.000
_cell.length_c   1.000
_cell.angle_alpha   90.00
_cell.angle_beta   90.00
_cell.angle_gamma   90.00
#
_symmetry.space_group_name_H-M   'P 1'
#
loop_
_entity.id
_entity.type
_entity.pdbx_description
1 polymer ?
#
loop_
_entity_poly.entity_id
_entity_poly.type
_entity_poly.pdbx_seq_one_letter_code
_entity_poly.pdbx_strand_id
1 'polypeptide(L)'
;MAHDPDKPTTEFLSLPRFSGDRATVPTPIELDSATAWAEFQRLSGQSVDDPAPDSPAPGFAPTVPDTLSSPTAAAPPAAAPPRLTVQDVMVEARRFNRVCPKPADWQRLHQLLPVDRSGRPAPAPVSGGAWQATGAMPKRMRLRDQVEWAEAHGELNAVMDFLKSLSEAQWHHMDE
;
A
#
# COMPACT_ATOMS: atom_id res chain seq x y z
N MET A 1 -25.70 -22.01 -54.12
CA MET A 1 -26.40 -22.60 -52.95
C MET A 1 -25.43 -22.57 -51.78
N ALA A 2 -25.66 -21.91 -50.66
CA ALA A 2 -26.80 -21.11 -50.25
C ALA A 2 -26.39 -20.27 -49.02
N HIS A 3 -26.87 -19.03 -49.00
CA HIS A 3 -27.29 -18.22 -47.85
C HIS A 3 -26.31 -17.77 -46.75
N ASP A 4 -25.88 -16.51 -46.88
CA ASP A 4 -25.97 -15.44 -45.86
C ASP A 4 -27.43 -15.34 -45.33
N PRO A 5 -27.67 -15.30 -44.00
CA PRO A 5 -28.35 -14.10 -43.49
C PRO A 5 -28.00 -13.70 -42.05
N ASP A 6 -28.27 -12.41 -41.80
CA ASP A 6 -28.52 -11.77 -40.50
C ASP A 6 -27.33 -11.46 -39.60
N LYS A 7 -26.69 -10.33 -39.93
CA LYS A 7 -26.21 -9.39 -38.91
C LYS A 7 -27.41 -8.92 -38.08
N PRO A 8 -27.44 -9.13 -36.75
CA PRO A 8 -28.22 -8.23 -35.91
C PRO A 8 -27.48 -6.89 -35.87
N THR A 9 -27.95 -5.96 -36.71
CA THR A 9 -27.81 -4.52 -36.51
C THR A 9 -28.20 -4.21 -35.06
N THR A 10 -27.21 -4.04 -34.20
CA THR A 10 -27.43 -3.64 -32.82
C THR A 10 -27.20 -2.14 -32.77
N GLU A 11 -28.25 -1.42 -33.16
CA GLU A 11 -28.44 -0.02 -32.80
C GLU A 11 -28.42 0.09 -31.27
N PHE A 12 -27.27 0.46 -30.71
CA PHE A 12 -27.12 0.75 -29.28
C PHE A 12 -26.67 2.19 -29.04
N LEU A 13 -27.03 3.08 -29.96
CA LEU A 13 -26.92 4.51 -29.74
C LEU A 13 -28.30 5.07 -29.39
N SER A 14 -28.32 5.73 -28.23
CA SER A 14 -29.34 6.70 -27.82
C SER A 14 -30.56 6.17 -27.06
N LEU A 15 -30.31 5.54 -25.91
CA LEU A 15 -31.25 5.71 -24.79
C LEU A 15 -30.71 6.81 -23.85
N PRO A 16 -31.55 7.77 -23.42
CA PRO A 16 -31.14 8.79 -22.47
C PRO A 16 -30.74 8.11 -21.15
N ARG A 17 -29.49 8.33 -20.72
CA ARG A 17 -29.01 7.86 -19.43
C ARG A 17 -29.67 8.70 -18.33
N PHE A 18 -30.44 8.06 -17.47
CA PHE A 18 -31.01 8.70 -16.29
C PHE A 18 -30.04 8.58 -15.11
N SER A 19 -30.02 9.59 -14.23
CA SER A 19 -29.27 9.53 -12.97
C SER A 19 -29.74 8.33 -12.14
N GLY A 20 -28.86 7.35 -11.96
CA GLY A 20 -29.13 6.10 -11.26
C GLY A 20 -28.89 4.85 -12.11
N ASP A 21 -28.67 5.00 -13.41
CA ASP A 21 -28.36 3.86 -14.29
C ASP A 21 -26.93 3.38 -14.05
N ARG A 22 -26.78 2.15 -13.55
CA ARG A 22 -25.49 1.57 -13.22
C ARG A 22 -24.85 1.17 -14.55
N ALA A 23 -23.84 1.93 -14.99
CA ALA A 23 -23.12 1.64 -16.22
C ALA A 23 -22.73 0.16 -16.26
N THR A 24 -23.27 -0.59 -17.22
CA THR A 24 -22.89 -1.98 -17.46
C THR A 24 -21.39 -1.99 -17.73
N VAL A 25 -20.62 -2.51 -16.78
CA VAL A 25 -19.17 -2.63 -16.93
C VAL A 25 -18.94 -3.59 -18.09
N PRO A 26 -18.27 -3.18 -19.18
CA PRO A 26 -17.95 -4.11 -20.25
C PRO A 26 -17.07 -5.23 -19.67
N THR A 27 -17.36 -6.46 -20.08
CA THR A 27 -16.58 -7.63 -19.66
C THR A 27 -15.10 -7.44 -20.00
N PRO A 28 -14.18 -7.61 -19.05
CA PRO A 28 -12.77 -7.47 -19.30
C PRO A 28 -12.32 -8.55 -20.30
N ILE A 29 -11.77 -8.12 -21.43
CA ILE A 29 -11.12 -9.01 -22.38
C ILE A 29 -9.66 -9.13 -21.92
N GLU A 30 -9.27 -10.30 -21.42
CA GLU A 30 -7.88 -10.60 -21.07
C GLU A 30 -7.07 -10.83 -22.35
N LEU A 31 -6.45 -9.75 -22.85
CA LEU A 31 -5.37 -9.86 -23.82
C LEU A 31 -4.07 -10.14 -23.07
N ASP A 32 -3.19 -10.97 -23.64
CA ASP A 32 -1.86 -11.18 -23.07
C ASP A 32 -1.10 -9.84 -22.96
N SER A 33 -0.18 -9.75 -22.00
CA SER A 33 0.50 -8.50 -21.66
C SER A 33 1.33 -7.91 -22.82
N ALA A 34 1.74 -8.74 -23.79
CA ALA A 34 2.48 -8.26 -24.95
C ALA A 34 1.53 -7.68 -26.01
N THR A 35 0.38 -8.30 -26.23
CA THR A 35 -0.67 -7.86 -27.16
C THR A 35 -1.32 -6.57 -26.69
N ALA A 36 -1.57 -6.42 -25.38
CA ALA A 36 -2.07 -5.17 -24.80
C ALA A 36 -1.08 -4.00 -25.01
N TRP A 37 0.22 -4.26 -24.92
CA TRP A 37 1.24 -3.23 -25.10
C TRP A 37 1.45 -2.84 -26.57
N ALA A 38 1.30 -3.79 -27.49
CA ALA A 38 1.31 -3.52 -28.92
C ALA A 38 0.10 -2.67 -29.36
N GLU A 39 -1.10 -2.96 -28.84
CA GLU A 39 -2.32 -2.17 -29.07
C GLU A 39 -2.16 -0.71 -28.60
N PHE A 40 -1.58 -0.50 -27.42
CA PHE A 40 -1.32 0.83 -26.89
C PHE A 40 -0.38 1.64 -27.80
N GLN A 41 0.71 1.03 -28.28
CA GLN A 41 1.65 1.70 -29.20
C GLN A 41 1.01 2.00 -30.55
N ARG A 42 0.17 1.09 -31.08
CA ARG A 42 -0.60 1.28 -32.31
C ARG A 42 -1.54 2.48 -32.22
N LEU A 43 -2.28 2.61 -31.12
CA LEU A 43 -3.17 3.74 -30.87
C LEU A 43 -2.41 5.05 -30.66
N SER A 44 -1.26 4.99 -29.99
CA SER A 44 -0.41 6.16 -29.76
C SER A 44 0.19 6.73 -31.06
N GLY A 45 0.40 5.88 -32.07
CA GLY A 45 0.85 6.28 -33.40
C GLY A 45 -0.24 6.88 -34.29
N GLN A 46 -1.52 6.67 -33.97
CA GLN A 46 -2.66 7.33 -34.62
C GLN A 46 -2.85 8.72 -34.01
N SER A 47 -1.92 9.62 -34.29
CA SER A 47 -2.16 11.05 -34.14
C SER A 47 -3.29 11.42 -35.08
N VAL A 48 -4.36 11.98 -34.52
CA VAL A 48 -5.57 12.40 -35.23
C VAL A 48 -5.17 13.38 -36.32
N ASP A 49 -5.43 13.02 -37.59
CA ASP A 49 -5.28 13.93 -38.72
C ASP A 49 -5.97 15.28 -38.41
N ASP A 50 -5.22 16.35 -38.66
CA ASP A 50 -5.62 17.74 -38.52
C ASP A 50 -6.93 18.00 -39.30
N PRO A 51 -8.06 18.37 -38.65
CA PRO A 51 -9.27 18.65 -39.39
C PRO A 51 -9.16 20.02 -40.09
N ALA A 52 -9.45 20.02 -41.39
CA ALA A 52 -9.65 21.21 -42.22
C ALA A 52 -10.60 22.25 -41.56
N PRO A 53 -10.41 23.57 -41.82
CA PRO A 53 -10.85 24.64 -40.93
C PRO A 53 -12.37 24.91 -40.81
N ASP A 54 -13.27 24.14 -41.43
CA ASP A 54 -14.70 24.51 -41.55
C ASP A 54 -15.70 23.37 -41.27
N SER A 55 -15.41 22.47 -40.33
CA SER A 55 -16.44 21.55 -39.79
C SER A 55 -16.60 21.72 -38.27
N PRO A 56 -17.82 22.03 -37.77
CA PRO A 56 -18.07 22.06 -36.33
C PRO A 56 -18.13 20.63 -35.80
N ALA A 57 -16.99 20.10 -35.38
CA ALA A 57 -16.94 18.89 -34.57
C ALA A 57 -17.68 19.13 -33.24
N PRO A 58 -18.34 18.12 -32.65
CA PRO A 58 -18.66 18.13 -31.23
C PRO A 58 -17.33 18.07 -30.46
N GLY A 59 -16.70 19.22 -30.30
CA GLY A 59 -15.42 19.36 -29.61
C GLY A 59 -15.58 18.93 -28.17
N PHE A 60 -14.66 18.10 -27.70
CA PHE A 60 -14.43 17.95 -26.27
C PHE A 60 -14.24 19.34 -25.67
N ALA A 61 -15.02 19.66 -24.63
CA ALA A 61 -14.89 20.93 -23.94
C ALA A 61 -13.44 21.09 -23.46
N PRO A 62 -12.82 22.27 -23.63
CA PRO A 62 -11.49 22.53 -23.11
C PRO A 62 -11.51 22.28 -21.59
N THR A 63 -10.65 21.38 -21.13
CA THR A 63 -10.46 21.13 -19.70
C THR A 63 -9.79 22.36 -19.11
N VAL A 64 -10.60 23.24 -18.53
CA VAL A 64 -10.08 24.23 -17.59
C VAL A 64 -9.54 23.47 -16.39
N PRO A 65 -8.33 23.80 -15.88
CA PRO A 65 -7.87 23.25 -14.63
C PRO A 65 -8.90 23.63 -13.57
N ASP A 66 -9.47 22.62 -12.93
CA ASP A 66 -10.27 22.82 -11.73
C ASP A 66 -9.31 23.47 -10.72
N THR A 67 -9.40 24.79 -10.57
CA THR A 67 -8.76 25.45 -9.45
C THR A 67 -9.45 24.86 -8.26
N LEU A 68 -8.77 23.95 -7.56
CA LEU A 68 -9.24 23.28 -6.36
C LEU A 68 -9.72 24.34 -5.38
N SER A 69 -10.96 24.77 -5.52
CA SER A 69 -11.78 25.19 -4.41
C SER A 69 -12.00 23.89 -3.68
N SER A 70 -11.01 23.53 -2.86
CA SER A 70 -11.20 22.55 -1.81
C SER A 70 -12.56 22.89 -1.22
N PRO A 71 -13.54 21.97 -1.23
CA PRO A 71 -14.66 22.18 -0.34
C PRO A 71 -14.00 22.44 1.00
N THR A 72 -14.31 23.58 1.59
CA THR A 72 -14.00 23.84 2.99
C THR A 72 -14.82 22.83 3.79
N ALA A 73 -14.38 21.56 3.73
CA ALA A 73 -14.69 20.57 4.71
C ALA A 73 -14.27 21.26 6.01
N ALA A 74 -15.27 21.58 6.82
CA ALA A 74 -15.09 22.10 8.16
C ALA A 74 -13.88 21.40 8.75
N ALA A 75 -12.84 22.18 9.04
CA ALA A 75 -11.55 21.65 9.46
C ALA A 75 -11.82 20.56 10.52
N PRO A 76 -11.41 19.30 10.30
CA PRO A 76 -11.46 18.34 11.38
C PRO A 76 -10.74 18.97 12.57
N PRO A 77 -11.28 18.86 13.80
CA PRO A 77 -10.66 19.46 14.98
C PRO A 77 -9.20 19.04 14.97
N ALA A 78 -8.32 20.06 14.98
CA ALA A 78 -6.86 19.95 14.83
C ALA A 78 -6.39 18.57 15.25
N ALA A 79 -6.09 17.71 14.26
CA ALA A 79 -5.73 16.33 14.51
C ALA A 79 -4.60 16.35 15.55
N ALA A 80 -4.83 15.71 16.69
CA ALA A 80 -3.79 15.51 17.69
C ALA A 80 -2.52 15.03 16.99
N PRO A 81 -1.32 15.43 17.44
CA PRO A 81 -0.08 15.02 16.80
C PRO A 81 -0.09 13.50 16.60
N PRO A 82 0.38 13.01 15.44
CA PRO A 82 0.30 11.59 15.11
C PRO A 82 0.95 10.79 16.24
N ARG A 83 0.15 9.98 16.92
CA ARG A 83 0.67 9.07 17.94
C ARG A 83 1.42 7.98 17.21
N LEU A 84 2.61 7.69 17.71
CA LEU A 84 3.44 6.60 17.20
C LEU A 84 2.66 5.29 17.36
N THR A 85 2.57 4.50 16.29
CA THR A 85 1.84 3.22 16.27
C THR A 85 2.79 2.04 16.16
N VAL A 86 2.33 0.83 16.51
CA VAL A 86 3.11 -0.41 16.28
C VAL A 86 3.59 -0.51 14.84
N GLN A 87 2.75 -0.11 13.89
CA GLN A 87 3.10 -0.18 12.46
C GLN A 87 4.28 0.74 12.13
N ASP A 88 4.35 1.93 12.71
CA ASP A 88 5.47 2.86 12.48
C ASP A 88 6.80 2.26 12.98
N VAL A 89 6.79 1.65 14.17
CA VAL A 89 7.96 0.95 14.74
C VAL A 89 8.36 -0.23 13.85
N MET A 90 7.38 -1.01 13.39
CA MET A 90 7.65 -2.16 12.53
C MET A 90 8.13 -1.75 11.14
N VAL A 91 7.73 -0.59 10.62
CA VAL A 91 8.28 -0.02 9.38
C VAL A 91 9.75 0.37 9.58
N GLU A 92 10.08 1.04 10.68
CA GLU A 92 11.48 1.37 11.01
C GLU A 92 12.34 0.11 11.15
N ALA A 93 11.83 -0.90 11.87
CA ALA A 93 12.53 -2.16 12.11
C ALA A 93 12.72 -3.05 10.87
N ARG A 94 12.03 -2.77 9.76
CA ARG A 94 12.11 -3.53 8.49
C ARG A 94 12.91 -2.84 7.40
N ARG A 95 13.32 -1.58 7.61
CA ARG A 95 14.18 -0.86 6.67
C ARG A 95 15.46 -1.66 6.40
N PHE A 96 16.02 -1.54 5.20
CA PHE A 96 17.26 -2.25 4.81
C PHE A 96 17.18 -3.79 5.01
N ASN A 97 16.00 -4.37 4.83
CA ASN A 97 15.76 -5.82 4.99
C ASN A 97 16.05 -6.36 6.40
N ARG A 98 15.98 -5.49 7.41
CA ARG A 98 16.12 -5.83 8.83
C ARG A 98 14.96 -6.74 9.29
N VAL A 99 15.27 -7.64 10.22
CA VAL A 99 14.34 -8.61 10.79
C VAL A 99 14.12 -8.33 12.27
N CYS A 100 15.23 -8.27 13.00
CA CYS A 100 15.27 -8.10 14.44
C CYS A 100 16.69 -7.69 14.88
N PRO A 101 16.87 -7.09 16.07
CA PRO A 101 18.19 -6.86 16.63
C PRO A 101 18.92 -8.18 16.91
N LYS A 102 20.25 -8.15 16.89
CA LYS A 102 21.09 -9.29 17.31
C LYS A 102 20.84 -9.64 18.78
N PRO A 103 21.12 -10.89 19.22
CA PRO A 103 20.70 -11.38 20.53
C PRO A 103 21.06 -10.49 21.72
N ALA A 104 22.26 -9.90 21.74
CA ALA A 104 22.71 -9.02 22.82
C ALA A 104 21.89 -7.73 22.91
N ASP A 105 21.63 -7.08 21.77
CA ASP A 105 20.84 -5.86 21.71
C ASP A 105 19.34 -6.14 21.87
N TRP A 106 18.87 -7.31 21.42
CA TRP A 106 17.49 -7.73 21.64
C TRP A 106 17.20 -8.01 23.12
N GLN A 107 18.17 -8.53 23.88
CA GLN A 107 18.05 -8.63 25.33
C GLN A 107 17.98 -7.25 26.00
N ARG A 108 18.73 -6.25 25.52
CA ARG A 108 18.64 -4.87 26.02
C ARG A 108 17.27 -4.27 25.76
N LEU A 109 16.71 -4.48 24.57
CA LEU A 109 15.34 -4.07 24.27
C LEU A 109 14.34 -4.69 25.25
N HIS A 110 14.46 -5.99 25.54
CA HIS A 110 13.56 -6.67 26.47
C HIS A 110 13.62 -6.10 27.89
N GLN A 111 14.79 -5.64 28.34
CA GLN A 111 14.96 -4.99 29.65
C GLN A 111 14.28 -3.61 29.75
N LEU A 112 14.02 -2.95 28.61
CA LEU A 112 13.26 -1.69 28.58
C LEU A 112 11.76 -1.92 28.78
N LEU A 113 11.27 -3.15 28.56
CA LEU A 113 9.85 -3.44 28.64
C LEU A 113 9.41 -3.69 30.08
N PRO A 114 8.32 -3.07 30.54
CA PRO A 114 7.83 -3.23 31.89
C PRO A 114 7.17 -4.59 32.08
N VAL A 115 7.14 -5.03 33.34
CA VAL A 115 6.29 -6.12 33.79
C VAL A 115 4.87 -5.57 33.98
N ASP A 116 3.86 -6.29 33.51
CA ASP A 116 2.47 -5.88 33.69
C ASP A 116 2.06 -5.92 35.17
N ARG A 117 0.96 -5.25 35.52
CA ARG A 117 0.35 -5.23 36.86
C ARG A 117 0.02 -6.63 37.40
N SER A 118 -0.20 -7.60 36.50
CA SER A 118 -0.41 -9.01 36.84
C SER A 118 0.88 -9.78 37.17
N GLY A 119 2.05 -9.14 37.07
CA GLY A 119 3.35 -9.79 37.20
C GLY A 119 3.80 -10.55 35.94
N ARG A 120 3.03 -10.46 34.83
CA ARG A 120 3.42 -11.08 33.56
C ARG A 120 4.56 -10.31 32.90
N PRO A 121 5.70 -10.96 32.59
CA PRO A 121 6.79 -10.30 31.88
C PRO A 121 6.48 -10.16 30.39
N ALA A 122 7.15 -9.21 29.74
CA ALA A 122 7.10 -9.05 28.29
C ALA A 122 7.58 -10.32 27.57
N PRO A 123 7.12 -10.57 26.32
CA PRO A 123 7.55 -11.71 25.52
C PRO A 123 9.08 -11.77 25.44
N ALA A 124 9.67 -12.91 25.80
CA ALA A 124 11.13 -13.04 25.83
C ALA A 124 11.73 -13.07 24.41
N PRO A 125 12.92 -12.46 24.22
CA PRO A 125 13.63 -12.54 22.95
C PRO A 125 14.12 -13.96 22.69
N VAL A 126 14.23 -14.33 21.41
CA VAL A 126 14.88 -15.58 21.04
C VAL A 126 16.38 -15.44 21.33
N SER A 127 16.97 -16.41 22.05
CA SER A 127 18.38 -16.32 22.47
C SER A 127 19.08 -17.68 22.43
N GLY A 128 20.42 -17.66 22.49
CA GLY A 128 21.26 -18.86 22.58
C GLY A 128 21.11 -19.80 21.38
N GLY A 129 21.05 -21.12 21.62
CA GLY A 129 20.91 -22.12 20.56
C GLY A 129 19.60 -22.01 19.77
N ALA A 130 18.52 -21.54 20.41
CA ALA A 130 17.24 -21.32 19.74
C ALA A 130 17.32 -20.20 18.69
N TRP A 131 18.23 -19.23 18.87
CA TRP A 131 18.46 -18.17 17.88
C TRP A 131 18.84 -18.71 16.51
N GLN A 132 19.79 -19.64 16.51
CA GLN A 132 20.36 -20.22 15.29
C GLN A 132 19.38 -21.18 14.61
N ALA A 133 18.54 -21.87 15.41
CA ALA A 133 17.52 -22.77 14.88
C ALA A 133 16.26 -22.05 14.36
N THR A 134 16.06 -20.78 14.73
CA THR A 134 14.84 -20.04 14.38
C THR A 134 15.06 -19.22 13.11
N GLY A 135 14.21 -19.45 12.09
CA GLY A 135 14.23 -18.67 10.86
C GLY A 135 13.88 -17.19 11.07
N ALA A 136 14.14 -16.37 10.05
CA ALA A 136 13.94 -14.92 10.13
C ALA A 136 12.48 -14.51 10.37
N MET A 137 11.50 -15.17 9.76
CA MET A 137 10.09 -14.77 9.91
C MET A 137 9.54 -14.96 11.33
N PRO A 138 9.77 -16.09 12.02
CA PRO A 138 9.43 -16.22 13.44
C PRO A 138 10.15 -15.21 14.35
N LYS A 139 11.42 -14.87 14.07
CA LYS A 139 12.14 -13.81 14.80
C LYS A 139 11.43 -12.45 14.66
N ARG A 140 11.01 -12.09 13.43
CA ARG A 140 10.23 -10.87 13.19
C ARG A 140 8.91 -10.84 13.94
N MET A 141 8.21 -11.97 14.01
CA MET A 141 6.97 -12.08 14.79
C MET A 141 7.23 -11.87 16.28
N ARG A 142 8.32 -12.43 16.82
CA ARG A 142 8.69 -12.17 18.22
C ARG A 142 9.03 -10.72 18.52
N LEU A 143 9.70 -10.02 17.60
CA LEU A 143 9.90 -8.58 17.75
C LEU A 143 8.57 -7.83 17.75
N ARG A 144 7.64 -8.20 16.86
CA ARG A 144 6.31 -7.60 16.81
C ARG A 144 5.55 -7.79 18.13
N ASP A 145 5.54 -8.99 18.70
CA ASP A 145 4.88 -9.26 19.99
C ASP A 145 5.39 -8.31 21.10
N GLN A 146 6.69 -8.01 21.10
CA GLN A 146 7.29 -7.08 22.07
C GLN A 146 6.94 -5.62 21.80
N VAL A 147 6.82 -5.23 20.53
CA VAL A 147 6.38 -3.88 20.14
C VAL A 147 4.91 -3.68 20.51
N GLU A 148 4.06 -4.68 20.29
CA GLU A 148 2.66 -4.66 20.73
C GLU A 148 2.56 -4.62 22.27
N TRP A 149 3.44 -5.35 22.98
CA TRP A 149 3.56 -5.21 24.43
C TRP A 149 3.94 -3.79 24.84
N ALA A 150 4.90 -3.16 24.17
CA ALA A 150 5.31 -1.79 24.47
C ALA A 150 4.18 -0.78 24.23
N GLU A 151 3.38 -0.95 23.17
CA GLU A 151 2.20 -0.12 22.90
C GLU A 151 1.17 -0.22 24.03
N ALA A 152 0.84 -1.45 24.47
CA ALA A 152 -0.10 -1.68 25.56
C ALA A 152 0.33 -1.05 26.89
N HIS A 153 1.64 -0.82 27.09
CA HIS A 153 2.21 -0.24 28.30
C HIS A 153 2.69 1.21 28.14
N GLY A 154 2.51 1.82 26.96
CA GLY A 154 2.90 3.21 26.71
C GLY A 154 4.40 3.45 26.48
N GLU A 155 5.19 2.40 26.29
CA GLU A 155 6.66 2.45 26.15
C GLU A 155 7.13 2.45 24.68
N LEU A 156 6.21 2.66 23.75
CA LEU A 156 6.46 2.54 22.32
C LEU A 156 7.49 3.56 21.80
N ASN A 157 7.53 4.75 22.39
CA ASN A 157 8.53 5.78 22.07
C ASN A 157 9.94 5.34 22.46
N ALA A 158 10.10 4.77 23.66
CA ALA A 158 11.39 4.27 24.14
C ALA A 158 11.91 3.13 23.25
N VAL A 159 11.02 2.24 22.81
CA VAL A 159 11.36 1.18 21.84
C VAL A 159 11.77 1.77 20.50
N MET A 160 11.02 2.74 19.96
CA MET A 160 11.39 3.40 18.69
C MET A 160 12.78 4.04 18.77
N ASP A 161 13.05 4.81 19.82
CA ASP A 161 14.33 5.49 20.01
C ASP A 161 15.47 4.50 20.16
N PHE A 162 15.25 3.41 20.91
CA PHE A 162 16.21 2.32 21.01
C PHE A 162 16.52 1.71 19.64
N LEU A 163 15.50 1.35 18.85
CA LEU A 163 15.71 0.76 17.53
C LEU A 163 16.43 1.71 16.56
N LYS A 164 16.15 3.02 16.63
CA LYS A 164 16.87 4.04 15.85
C LYS A 164 18.33 4.20 16.26
N SER A 165 18.65 3.92 17.52
CA SER A 165 20.03 4.00 18.03
C SER A 165 20.94 2.86 17.57
N LEU A 166 20.35 1.74 17.11
CA LEU A 166 21.11 0.57 16.66
C LEU A 166 21.73 0.81 15.29
N SER A 167 23.03 0.55 15.19
CA SER A 167 23.75 0.51 13.91
C SER A 167 23.37 -0.72 13.09
N GLU A 168 23.59 -0.69 11.77
CA GLU A 168 23.23 -1.79 10.87
C GLU A 168 23.87 -3.14 11.26
N ALA A 169 25.11 -3.11 11.78
CA ALA A 169 25.82 -4.30 12.23
C ALA A 169 25.17 -4.99 13.44
N GLN A 170 24.29 -4.31 14.16
CA GLN A 170 23.54 -4.82 15.31
C GLN A 170 22.19 -5.42 14.93
N TRP A 171 21.83 -5.37 13.64
CA TRP A 171 20.63 -6.00 13.12
C TRP A 171 20.95 -7.36 12.49
N HIS A 172 19.94 -8.22 12.48
CA HIS A 172 19.90 -9.44 11.69
C HIS A 172 19.01 -9.21 10.47
N HIS A 173 19.45 -9.71 9.33
CA HIS A 173 18.85 -9.49 8.01
C HIS A 173 18.12 -10.74 7.52
N MET A 174 17.20 -10.57 6.57
CA MET A 174 16.45 -11.71 6.02
C MET A 174 17.31 -12.70 5.23
N ASP A 175 18.43 -12.24 4.68
CA ASP A 175 19.29 -13.03 3.77
C ASP A 175 20.41 -13.80 4.50
N GLU A 176 20.40 -13.81 5.84
CA GLU A 176 21.41 -14.39 6.72
C GLU A 176 20.88 -15.64 7.45
#